data_AF-A0A955HBT2-F1
#
_entry.id   AF-A0A955HBT2-F1
#
_cell.length_a   1.000
_cell.length_b   1.000
_cell.length_c   1.000
_cell.angle_alpha   90.00
_cell.angle_beta   90.00
_cell.angle_gamma   90.00
#
_symmetry.space_group_name_H-M   'P 1'
#
loop_
_entity.id
_entity.type
_entity.pdbx_description
1 polymer ?
#
loop_
_entity_poly.entity_id
_entity_poly.type
_entity_poly.pdbx_seq_one_letter_code
_entity_poly.pdbx_strand_id
1 'polypeptide(L)'
;MPTDYKELVGLIIGLINIIIPTIFAAMFVYFVWKMIDSWIIHAGDGKKVEEGKSYAVSAVIAFVVMISAWGIVAMIKSTLFG
;
A
#
# COMPACT_ATOMS: atom_id res chain seq x y z
N MET A 1 27.60 -2.95 -14.12
CA MET A 1 27.51 -1.95 -13.04
C MET A 1 27.16 -0.63 -13.70
N PRO A 2 26.23 0.18 -13.16
CA PRO A 2 25.84 1.44 -13.79
C PRO A 2 27.06 2.35 -13.92
N THR A 3 27.32 2.85 -15.11
CA THR A 3 28.49 3.71 -15.41
C THR A 3 28.12 5.19 -15.55
N ASP A 4 26.83 5.50 -15.55
CA ASP A 4 26.29 6.85 -15.70
C ASP A 4 25.20 7.15 -14.63
N TYR A 5 25.05 8.42 -14.26
CA TYR A 5 24.02 8.89 -13.33
C TYR A 5 22.60 8.49 -13.78
N LYS A 6 22.31 8.56 -15.09
CA LYS A 6 21.00 8.20 -15.63
C LYS A 6 20.68 6.72 -15.43
N GLU A 7 21.68 5.84 -15.52
CA GLU A 7 21.52 4.41 -15.29
C GLU A 7 21.25 4.10 -13.82
N LEU A 8 21.92 4.80 -12.89
CA LEU A 8 21.66 4.66 -11.45
C LEU A 8 20.23 5.09 -11.10
N VAL A 9 19.78 6.23 -11.61
CA VAL A 9 18.42 6.73 -11.40
C VAL A 9 17.39 5.79 -12.02
N GLY A 10 17.64 5.29 -13.24
CA GLY A 10 16.77 4.32 -13.91
C GLY A 10 16.62 3.02 -13.12
N LEU A 11 17.72 2.50 -12.55
CA LEU A 11 17.69 1.31 -11.70
C LEU A 11 16.86 1.53 -10.43
N ILE A 12 17.04 2.66 -9.75
CA ILE A 12 16.28 3.00 -8.54
C ILE A 12 14.79 3.14 -8.88
N ILE A 13 14.44 3.85 -9.95
CA ILE A 13 13.05 4.00 -10.40
C ILE A 13 12.44 2.63 -10.76
N GLY A 14 13.19 1.77 -11.45
CA GLY A 14 12.77 0.41 -11.78
C GLY A 14 12.46 -0.44 -10.54
N LEU A 15 13.32 -0.37 -9.52
CA LEU A 15 13.08 -1.03 -8.24
C LEU A 15 11.85 -0.50 -7.53
N ILE A 16 11.69 0.83 -7.46
CA ILE A 16 10.54 1.47 -6.81
C ILE A 16 9.23 1.07 -7.50
N ASN A 17 9.21 1.01 -8.84
CA ASN A 17 8.05 0.58 -9.62
C ASN A 17 7.62 -0.86 -9.35
N ILE A 18 8.51 -1.73 -8.88
CA ILE A 18 8.18 -3.12 -8.48
C ILE A 18 7.85 -3.20 -6.99
N ILE A 19 8.65 -2.57 -6.14
CA ILE A 19 8.55 -2.69 -4.68
C ILE A 19 7.24 -2.10 -4.17
N ILE A 20 6.83 -0.92 -4.65
CA ILE A 20 5.60 -0.27 -4.19
C ILE A 20 4.36 -1.16 -4.43
N PRO A 21 4.06 -1.61 -5.66
CA PRO A 21 2.90 -2.49 -5.89
C PRO A 21 3.02 -3.84 -5.19
N THR A 22 4.24 -4.36 -4.99
CA THR A 22 4.45 -5.61 -4.24
C THR A 22 4.07 -5.44 -2.76
N ILE A 23 4.52 -4.36 -2.11
CA ILE A 23 4.15 -4.04 -0.72
C ILE A 23 2.64 -3.85 -0.60
N PHE A 24 2.03 -3.17 -1.57
CA PHE A 24 0.59 -2.97 -1.61
C PHE A 24 -0.17 -4.31 -1.66
N ALA A 25 0.23 -5.22 -2.55
CA ALA A 25 -0.37 -6.55 -2.64
C ALA A 25 -0.24 -7.33 -1.33
N ALA A 26 0.93 -7.29 -0.69
CA ALA A 26 1.16 -7.93 0.61
C ALA A 26 0.28 -7.33 1.72
N MET A 27 0.18 -6.00 1.79
CA MET A 27 -0.70 -5.31 2.74
C MET A 27 -2.17 -5.68 2.51
N PHE A 28 -2.62 -5.70 1.25
CA PHE A 28 -3.99 -6.07 0.92
C PHE A 28 -4.33 -7.49 1.38
N VAL A 29 -3.46 -8.45 1.10
CA VAL A 29 -3.62 -9.85 1.57
C VAL A 29 -3.67 -9.91 3.09
N TYR A 30 -2.79 -9.17 3.77
CA TYR A 30 -2.78 -9.10 5.24
C TYR A 30 -4.09 -8.53 5.79
N PHE A 31 -4.63 -7.47 5.20
CA PHE A 31 -5.90 -6.89 5.64
C PHE A 31 -7.08 -7.84 5.43
N VAL A 32 -7.14 -8.50 4.28
CA VAL A 32 -8.17 -9.52 4.00
C VAL A 32 -8.09 -10.65 5.02
N TRP A 33 -6.88 -11.14 5.31
CA TRP A 33 -6.67 -12.18 6.30
C TRP A 33 -7.13 -11.76 7.70
N LYS A 34 -6.79 -10.55 8.13
CA LYS A 34 -7.20 -10.01 9.45
C LYS A 34 -8.71 -9.83 9.56
N MET A 35 -9.38 -9.45 8.47
CA MET A 35 -10.84 -9.35 8.44
C MET A 35 -11.50 -10.73 8.58
N ILE A 36 -11.00 -11.74 7.87
CA ILE A 36 -11.46 -13.13 8.00
C ILE A 36 -11.22 -13.66 9.42
N ASP A 37 -10.03 -13.45 9.97
CA ASP A 37 -9.68 -13.92 11.32
C ASP A 37 -10.57 -13.31 12.40
N SER A 38 -10.83 -12.00 12.31
CA SER A 38 -11.63 -11.28 13.30
C SER A 38 -13.14 -11.56 13.16
N TRP A 39 -13.68 -11.56 11.94
CA TRP A 39 -15.14 -11.60 11.72
C TRP A 39 -15.68 -12.99 11.40
N ILE A 40 -14.85 -13.93 10.96
CA ILE A 40 -15.29 -15.30 10.60
C ILE A 40 -14.78 -16.29 11.65
N ILE A 41 -13.48 -16.30 11.93
CA ILE A 41 -12.86 -17.28 12.85
C ILE A 41 -13.20 -16.96 14.30
N HIS A 42 -13.13 -15.69 14.69
CA HIS A 42 -13.36 -15.23 16.07
C HIS A 42 -14.67 -14.45 16.24
N ALA A 43 -15.67 -14.72 15.40
CA ALA A 43 -16.95 -13.99 15.38
C ALA A 43 -17.69 -13.98 16.74
N GLY A 44 -17.49 -15.02 17.57
CA GLY A 44 -18.10 -15.14 18.90
C GLY A 44 -17.38 -14.38 20.01
N ASP A 45 -16.19 -13.84 19.74
CA ASP A 45 -15.40 -13.09 20.72
C ASP A 45 -15.52 -11.59 20.45
N GLY A 46 -16.40 -10.91 21.19
CA GLY A 46 -16.71 -9.49 21.00
C GLY A 46 -15.47 -8.58 21.03
N LYS A 47 -14.43 -8.96 21.77
CA LYS A 47 -13.15 -8.21 21.81
C LYS A 47 -12.41 -8.27 20.48
N LYS A 48 -12.34 -9.47 19.87
CA LYS A 48 -11.66 -9.68 18.58
C LYS A 48 -12.39 -8.98 17.44
N VAL A 49 -13.72 -8.91 17.50
CA VAL A 49 -14.53 -8.18 16.52
C VAL A 49 -14.30 -6.66 16.63
N GLU A 50 -14.20 -6.12 17.84
CA GLU A 50 -13.89 -4.71 18.07
C GLU A 50 -12.48 -4.34 17.60
N GLU A 51 -11.48 -5.18 17.88
CA GLU A 51 -10.13 -5.02 17.32
C GLU A 51 -10.14 -5.05 15.78
N GLY A 52 -10.90 -5.97 15.17
CA GLY A 52 -11.03 -6.05 13.72
C GLY A 52 -11.60 -4.78 13.09
N LYS A 53 -12.55 -4.12 13.76
CA LYS A 53 -13.07 -2.81 13.31
C LYS A 53 -11.98 -1.75 13.31
N SER A 54 -11.15 -1.71 14.35
CA SER A 54 -10.01 -0.79 14.42
C SER A 54 -9.00 -1.05 13.27
N TYR A 55 -8.67 -2.33 13.04
CA TYR A 55 -7.82 -2.73 11.91
C TYR A 55 -8.40 -2.33 10.55
N ALA A 56 -9.71 -2.46 10.36
CA ALA A 56 -10.37 -2.05 9.11
C ALA A 56 -10.24 -0.54 8.87
N VAL A 57 -10.40 0.28 9.92
CA VAL A 57 -10.20 1.74 9.81
C VAL A 57 -8.74 2.06 9.47
N SER A 58 -7.78 1.42 10.13
CA SER A 58 -6.35 1.59 9.81
C SER A 58 -6.03 1.17 8.36
N ALA A 59 -6.68 0.11 7.86
CA ALA A 59 -6.54 -0.32 6.48
C ALA A 59 -7.00 0.76 5.50
N VAL A 60 -8.19 1.31 5.71
CA VAL A 60 -8.74 2.38 4.85
C VAL A 60 -7.83 3.60 4.86
N ILE A 61 -7.32 4.01 6.03
CA ILE A 61 -6.39 5.14 6.13
C ILE A 61 -5.11 4.86 5.32
N ALA A 62 -4.53 3.66 5.46
CA ALA A 62 -3.34 3.28 4.69
C ALA A 62 -3.61 3.32 3.18
N PHE A 63 -4.76 2.81 2.72
CA PHE A 63 -5.15 2.87 1.31
C PHE A 63 -5.29 4.31 0.79
N VAL A 64 -5.95 5.18 1.56
CA VAL A 64 -6.13 6.59 1.19
C VAL A 64 -4.78 7.29 1.05
N VAL A 65 -3.84 7.08 1.97
CA VAL A 65 -2.49 7.67 1.92
C VAL A 65 -1.70 7.15 0.72
N MET A 66 -1.80 5.85 0.41
CA MET A 66 -1.09 5.28 -0.75
C MET A 66 -1.63 5.82 -2.08
N ILE A 67 -2.96 5.93 -2.20
CA ILE A 67 -3.61 6.47 -3.40
C ILE A 67 -3.30 7.97 -3.54
N SER A 68 -3.33 8.73 -2.44
CA SER A 68 -3.04 10.16 -2.47
C SER A 68 -1.59 10.43 -2.89
N ALA A 69 -0.62 9.64 -2.44
CA ALA A 69 0.77 9.74 -2.87
C ALA A 69 0.90 9.55 -4.40
N TRP A 70 0.26 8.53 -4.97
CA TRP A 70 0.25 8.32 -6.42
C TRP A 70 -0.48 9.42 -7.18
N GLY A 71 -1.60 9.90 -6.65
CA GLY A 71 -2.36 11.03 -7.21
C GLY A 71 -1.50 12.29 -7.30
N ILE A 72 -0.79 12.63 -6.22
CA ILE A 72 0.13 13.78 -6.19
C ILE A 72 1.27 13.58 -7.20
N VAL A 73 1.89 12.40 -7.24
CA VAL A 73 2.95 12.09 -8.21
C VAL A 73 2.43 12.19 -9.65
N ALA A 74 1.22 11.74 -9.94
CA ALA A 74 0.60 11.84 -11.26
C ALA A 74 0.29 13.30 -11.62
N MET A 75 -0.24 14.09 -10.68
CA MET A 75 -0.50 15.52 -10.88
C MET A 75 0.79 16.29 -11.16
N ILE A 76 1.83 16.09 -10.36
CA ILE A 76 3.14 16.73 -10.57
C ILE A 76 3.71 16.36 -11.94
N LYS A 77 3.62 15.08 -12.33
CA LYS A 77 4.09 14.65 -13.66
C LYS A 77 3.32 15.32 -14.79
N SER A 78 2.01 15.43 -14.66
CA SER A 78 1.15 16.09 -15.65
C SER A 78 1.42 17.58 -15.76
N THR A 79 1.77 18.25 -14.66
CA THR A 79 2.03 19.71 -14.66
C THR A 79 3.44 20.06 -15.08
N LEU A 80 4.44 19.22 -14.76
CA LEU A 80 5.85 19.51 -15.06
C LEU A 80 6.35 18.91 -16.38
N PHE A 81 5.72 17.85 -16.89
CA PHE A 81 6.15 17.14 -18.09
C PHE A 81 5.05 16.97 -19.14
N GLY A 82 3.85 17.52 -18.90
CA GLY A 82 2.77 17.65 -19.87
C GLY A 82 2.71 19.06 -20.44
#